data_AF-A0A2N3CI17-F1
#
_entry.id   AF-A0A2N3CI17-F1
#
_cell.length_a   1.000
_cell.length_b   1.000
_cell.length_c   1.000
_cell.angle_alpha   90.00
_cell.angle_beta   90.00
_cell.angle_gamma   90.00
#
_symmetry.space_group_name_H-M   'P 1'
#
loop_
_entity.id
_entity.type
_entity.pdbx_description
1 polymer ?
#
loop_
_entity_poly.entity_id
_entity_poly.type
_entity_poly.pdbx_seq_one_letter_code
_entity_poly.pdbx_strand_id
1 'polypeptide(L)'
;MRSQGGGYSPSQIPSVYLVPFLMIVFGLAWGLFAVFIFASDWVVAQFGALSGHHPLFILAVYAPAIAALLLIGITSGFSGLGRFLSRLFLWRASPGWYVFLVLGFPAISFAGALIKGNALSAPMFTEPLTALLPAIGFMLILGPMEEIGWRGFALPILQRRLAPFWAGLILGVIWAVWHLPAFMLSGTPQAAWSFLPFFLGSIACSLILTALFNDSRGSILLAMLFHFQMNNPLWPDAQPHDMYVYVLAGALIVWLNRRSLFSRERAVTEILPGHRAAGVSP
;
A
#
# COMPACT_ATOMS: atom_id res chain seq x y z
N MET A 1 -36.28 -12.72 -15.34
CA MET A 1 -35.37 -12.89 -14.19
C MET A 1 -34.97 -11.50 -13.70
N ARG A 2 -35.40 -11.14 -12.48
CA ARG A 2 -35.25 -9.79 -11.93
C ARG A 2 -33.79 -9.52 -11.54
N SER A 3 -33.26 -8.39 -11.98
CA SER A 3 -32.01 -7.81 -11.50
C SER A 3 -32.14 -7.50 -10.01
N GLN A 4 -31.40 -8.22 -9.16
CA GLN A 4 -31.18 -7.78 -7.79
C GLN A 4 -30.18 -6.63 -7.83
N GLY A 5 -30.69 -5.40 -7.85
CA GLY A 5 -29.88 -4.23 -7.57
C GLY A 5 -29.28 -4.39 -6.18
N GLY A 6 -27.95 -4.41 -6.09
CA GLY A 6 -27.21 -4.50 -4.84
C GLY A 6 -27.56 -3.32 -3.95
N GLY A 7 -28.53 -3.54 -3.05
CA GLY A 7 -28.92 -2.58 -2.03
C GLY A 7 -27.74 -2.28 -1.12
N TYR A 8 -27.48 -0.98 -0.91
CA TYR A 8 -26.49 -0.49 0.02
C TYR A 8 -26.77 -1.10 1.40
N SER A 9 -25.87 -1.94 1.94
CA SER A 9 -26.01 -2.40 3.32
C SER A 9 -25.94 -1.17 4.23
N PRO A 10 -26.92 -0.95 5.13
CA PRO A 10 -26.94 0.20 6.05
C PRO A 10 -25.69 0.31 6.94
N SER A 11 -24.89 -0.76 7.00
CA SER A 11 -23.66 -0.86 7.78
C SER A 11 -22.39 -0.38 7.06
N GLN A 12 -22.45 0.01 5.78
CA GLN A 12 -21.28 0.46 5.03
C GLN A 12 -20.96 1.93 5.29
N ILE A 13 -19.67 2.23 5.46
CA ILE A 13 -19.16 3.60 5.54
C ILE A 13 -19.44 4.33 4.22
N PRO A 14 -20.15 5.48 4.21
CA PRO A 14 -20.50 6.22 2.99
C PRO A 14 -19.29 6.75 2.21
N SER A 15 -19.41 6.92 0.89
CA SER A 15 -18.30 7.40 0.05
C SER A 15 -17.83 8.83 0.37
N VAL A 16 -18.66 9.64 1.05
CA VAL A 16 -18.28 10.98 1.51
C VAL A 16 -17.08 10.95 2.47
N TYR A 17 -16.84 9.81 3.14
CA TYR A 17 -15.72 9.64 4.07
C TYR A 17 -14.34 9.53 3.39
N LEU A 18 -14.26 9.48 2.05
CA LEU A 18 -12.98 9.57 1.36
C LEU A 18 -12.30 10.92 1.61
N VAL A 19 -13.07 12.01 1.67
CA VAL A 19 -12.52 13.36 1.92
C VAL A 19 -11.91 13.47 3.32
N PRO A 20 -12.63 13.21 4.42
CA PRO A 20 -12.02 13.25 5.76
C PRO A 20 -10.89 12.24 5.93
N PHE A 21 -10.95 11.09 5.26
CA PHE A 21 -9.82 10.16 5.21
C PHE A 21 -8.58 10.86 4.64
N LEU A 22 -8.67 11.41 3.42
CA LEU A 22 -7.54 12.09 2.78
C LEU A 22 -7.07 13.31 3.58
N MET A 23 -7.98 14.08 4.19
CA MET A 23 -7.60 15.21 5.05
C MET A 23 -6.77 14.76 6.26
N ILE A 24 -7.14 13.67 6.93
CA ILE A 24 -6.36 13.14 8.06
C ILE A 24 -5.02 12.60 7.56
N VAL A 25 -5.01 11.84 6.45
CA VAL A 25 -3.79 11.24 5.91
C VAL A 25 -2.77 12.29 5.50
N PHE A 26 -3.18 13.27 4.69
CA PHE A 26 -2.31 14.36 4.25
C PHE A 26 -1.99 15.32 5.38
N GLY A 27 -2.97 15.70 6.20
CA GLY A 27 -2.76 16.60 7.34
C GLY A 27 -1.74 16.06 8.34
N LEU A 28 -1.82 14.77 8.68
CA LEU A 28 -0.85 14.14 9.59
C LEU A 28 0.52 13.99 8.93
N ALA A 29 0.60 13.40 7.74
CA ALA A 29 1.90 13.14 7.11
C ALA A 29 2.61 14.43 6.67
N TRP A 30 1.93 15.30 5.93
CA TRP A 30 2.52 16.55 5.46
C TRP A 30 2.73 17.55 6.59
N GLY A 31 1.87 17.55 7.61
CA GLY A 31 2.09 18.34 8.82
C GLY A 31 3.38 17.96 9.55
N LEU A 32 3.61 16.66 9.74
CA LEU A 32 4.86 16.16 10.33
C LEU A 32 6.08 16.46 9.45
N PHE A 33 5.97 16.31 8.13
CA PHE A 33 7.04 16.68 7.21
C PHE A 33 7.31 18.19 7.18
N ALA A 34 6.29 19.04 7.29
CA ALA A 34 6.47 20.47 7.46
C ALA A 34 7.23 20.80 8.74
N VAL A 35 6.98 20.09 9.85
CA VAL A 35 7.75 20.24 11.09
C VAL A 35 9.22 19.84 10.87
N PHE A 36 9.51 18.78 10.13
CA PHE A 36 10.89 18.43 9.77
C PHE A 36 11.58 19.49 8.90
N ILE A 37 10.85 20.14 7.99
CA ILE A 37 11.41 21.15 7.09
C ILE A 37 11.64 22.48 7.82
N PHE A 38 10.66 22.95 8.59
CA PHE A 38 10.67 24.30 9.15
C PHE A 38 11.18 24.36 10.60
N ALA A 39 11.23 23.23 11.31
CA ALA A 39 11.69 23.13 12.69
C ALA A 39 12.73 22.02 12.90
N SER A 40 13.56 21.75 11.88
CA SER A 40 14.61 20.73 11.88
C SER A 40 15.43 20.69 13.18
N ASP A 41 16.01 21.82 13.59
CA ASP A 41 16.91 21.87 14.75
C ASP A 41 16.20 21.45 16.04
N TRP A 42 14.94 21.87 16.20
CA TRP A 42 14.11 21.47 17.33
C TRP A 42 13.80 19.97 17.29
N VAL A 43 13.42 19.43 16.12
CA VAL A 43 13.14 18.00 15.98
C VAL A 43 14.38 17.18 16.29
N VAL A 44 15.54 17.56 15.75
CA VAL A 44 16.81 16.88 15.99
C VAL A 44 17.18 16.91 17.47
N ALA A 45 16.97 18.04 18.14
CA ALA A 45 17.26 18.18 19.57
C ALA A 45 16.34 17.31 20.47
N GLN A 46 15.09 17.08 20.08
CA GLN A 46 14.12 16.34 20.90
C GLN A 46 14.03 14.85 20.54
N PHE A 47 14.18 14.49 19.27
CA PHE A 47 13.88 13.16 18.74
C PHE A 47 15.04 12.53 17.95
N GLY A 48 16.12 13.28 17.73
CA GLY A 48 17.28 12.84 16.95
C GLY A 48 17.15 13.12 15.45
N ALA A 49 18.21 12.79 14.70
CA ALA A 49 18.24 13.01 13.26
C ALA A 49 17.18 12.16 12.53
N LEU A 50 16.62 12.72 11.45
CA LEU A 50 15.67 12.02 10.61
C LEU A 50 16.29 10.73 10.05
N SER A 51 15.57 9.62 10.25
CA SER A 51 15.90 8.31 9.72
C SER A 51 14.62 7.49 9.56
N GLY A 52 14.69 6.34 8.88
CA GLY A 52 13.55 5.43 8.76
C GLY A 52 13.02 4.91 10.10
N HIS A 53 13.82 4.97 11.17
CA HIS A 53 13.44 4.56 12.53
C HIS A 53 12.92 5.72 13.40
N HIS A 54 12.90 6.95 12.85
CA HIS A 54 12.49 8.12 13.61
C HIS A 54 10.99 8.05 13.96
N PRO A 55 10.58 8.26 15.23
CA PRO A 55 9.20 8.05 15.66
C PRO A 55 8.18 8.92 14.91
N LEU A 56 8.50 10.20 14.66
CA LEU A 56 7.62 11.07 13.87
C LEU A 56 7.55 10.66 12.38
N PHE A 57 8.59 10.02 11.84
CA PHE A 57 8.56 9.49 10.48
C PHE A 57 7.65 8.27 10.40
N ILE A 58 7.77 7.33 11.36
CA ILE A 58 6.87 6.17 11.48
C ILE A 58 5.43 6.62 11.64
N LEU A 59 5.17 7.66 12.46
CA LEU A 59 3.83 8.23 12.64
C LEU A 59 3.27 8.80 11.33
N ALA A 60 4.11 9.48 10.54
CA ALA A 60 3.71 9.95 9.21
C ALA A 60 3.38 8.79 8.27
N VAL A 61 4.21 7.74 8.23
CA VAL A 61 3.98 6.52 7.43
C VAL A 61 2.66 5.84 7.82
N TYR A 62 2.32 5.81 9.11
CA TYR A 62 1.10 5.18 9.61
C TYR A 62 -0.18 6.00 9.38
N ALA A 63 -0.08 7.21 8.82
CA ALA A 63 -1.23 8.10 8.63
C ALA A 63 -2.44 7.46 7.92
N PRO A 64 -2.29 6.65 6.84
CA PRO A 64 -3.41 5.95 6.21
C PRO A 64 -4.10 4.96 7.15
N ALA A 65 -3.34 4.19 7.93
CA ALA A 65 -3.90 3.24 8.90
C ALA A 65 -4.66 3.98 10.00
N ILE A 66 -4.05 5.03 10.57
CA ILE A 66 -4.64 5.85 11.62
C ILE A 66 -5.95 6.47 11.13
N ALA A 67 -5.96 7.06 9.94
CA ALA A 67 -7.16 7.68 9.36
C ALA A 67 -8.29 6.65 9.17
N ALA A 68 -7.99 5.48 8.61
CA ALA A 68 -8.99 4.43 8.40
C ALA A 68 -9.56 3.92 9.73
N LEU A 69 -8.70 3.55 10.68
CA LEU A 69 -9.12 3.01 11.97
C LEU A 69 -9.89 4.04 12.80
N LEU A 70 -9.47 5.29 12.80
CA LEU A 70 -10.18 6.38 13.47
C LEU A 70 -11.59 6.54 12.90
N LEU A 71 -11.72 6.67 11.57
CA LEU A 71 -13.02 6.87 10.93
C LEU A 71 -13.93 5.65 11.12
N ILE A 72 -13.43 4.43 10.96
CA ILE A 72 -14.20 3.21 11.21
C ILE A 72 -14.64 3.13 12.67
N GLY A 73 -13.76 3.46 13.62
CA GLY A 73 -14.07 3.46 15.04
C GLY A 73 -15.20 4.44 15.38
N ILE A 74 -15.14 5.65 14.82
CA ILE A 74 -16.17 6.69 15.03
C ILE A 74 -17.50 6.28 14.37
N THR A 75 -17.48 5.76 13.14
CA THR A 75 -18.73 5.50 12.39
C THR A 75 -19.36 4.16 12.68
N SER A 76 -18.59 3.18 13.16
CA SER A 76 -19.00 1.77 13.20
C SER A 76 -18.58 1.04 14.48
N GLY A 77 -17.91 1.73 15.41
CA GLY A 77 -17.50 1.20 16.72
C GLY A 77 -16.52 0.03 16.64
N PHE A 78 -16.26 -0.59 17.80
CA PHE A 78 -15.36 -1.74 17.92
C PHE A 78 -15.79 -2.94 17.06
N SER A 79 -17.10 -3.17 16.89
CA SER A 79 -17.61 -4.22 16.01
C SER A 79 -17.24 -3.95 14.54
N GLY A 80 -17.33 -2.70 14.09
CA GLY A 80 -16.88 -2.29 12.75
C GLY A 80 -15.38 -2.50 12.57
N LEU A 81 -14.57 -2.10 13.55
CA LEU A 81 -13.11 -2.33 13.55
C LEU A 81 -12.78 -3.82 13.46
N GLY A 82 -13.43 -4.68 14.25
CA GLY A 82 -13.22 -6.12 14.19
C GLY A 82 -13.56 -6.71 12.81
N ARG A 83 -14.68 -6.31 12.21
CA ARG A 83 -15.04 -6.74 10.84
C ARG A 83 -14.03 -6.24 9.80
N PHE A 84 -13.60 -5.00 9.90
CA PHE A 84 -12.60 -4.44 9.01
C PHE A 84 -11.26 -5.19 9.10
N LEU A 85 -10.74 -5.36 10.33
CA LEU A 85 -9.48 -6.04 10.60
C LEU A 85 -9.54 -7.55 10.34
N SER A 86 -10.73 -8.16 10.28
CA SER A 86 -10.88 -9.57 9.87
C SER A 86 -10.28 -9.85 8.48
N ARG A 87 -10.15 -8.81 7.64
CA ARG A 87 -9.53 -8.88 6.31
C ARG A 87 -8.01 -9.09 6.35
N LEU A 88 -7.38 -8.96 7.51
CA LEU A 88 -6.00 -9.38 7.76
C LEU A 88 -5.86 -10.91 7.86
N PHE A 89 -6.98 -11.65 7.95
CA PHE A 89 -6.97 -13.12 7.95
C PHE A 89 -7.41 -13.72 6.60
N LEU A 90 -7.72 -12.86 5.61
CA LEU A 90 -7.98 -13.32 4.25
C LEU A 90 -6.65 -13.62 3.58
N TRP A 91 -6.34 -14.89 3.38
CA TRP A 91 -5.09 -15.29 2.75
C TRP A 91 -5.27 -15.83 1.34
N ARG A 92 -6.48 -16.24 0.94
CA ARG A 92 -6.74 -16.91 -0.36
C ARG A 92 -6.68 -15.95 -1.54
N ALA A 93 -5.86 -16.27 -2.54
CA ALA A 93 -5.84 -15.68 -3.88
C ALA A 93 -5.57 -16.76 -4.93
N SER A 94 -5.63 -16.42 -6.22
CA SER A 94 -5.19 -17.33 -7.27
C SER A 94 -3.69 -17.67 -7.13
N PRO A 95 -3.27 -18.91 -7.45
CA PRO A 95 -1.88 -19.35 -7.27
C PRO A 95 -0.83 -18.44 -7.93
N GLY A 96 -1.15 -17.85 -9.08
CA GLY A 96 -0.27 -16.94 -9.80
C GLY A 96 0.15 -15.71 -8.98
N TRP A 97 -0.69 -15.25 -8.05
CA TRP A 97 -0.31 -14.15 -7.16
C TRP A 97 0.75 -14.53 -6.14
N TYR A 98 0.72 -15.75 -5.58
CA TYR A 98 1.78 -16.19 -4.69
C TYR A 98 3.09 -16.40 -5.44
N VAL A 99 3.02 -16.94 -6.66
CA VAL A 99 4.19 -17.02 -7.55
C VAL A 99 4.76 -15.63 -7.80
N PHE A 100 3.92 -14.64 -8.08
CA PHE A 100 4.35 -13.24 -8.23
C PHE A 100 4.94 -12.66 -6.93
N LEU A 101 4.31 -12.88 -5.77
CA LEU A 101 4.80 -12.42 -4.46
C LEU A 101 6.19 -12.99 -4.13
N VAL A 102 6.43 -14.26 -4.43
CA VAL A 102 7.66 -14.97 -4.07
C VAL A 102 8.77 -14.80 -5.11
N LEU A 103 8.44 -14.81 -6.40
CA LEU A 103 9.44 -14.79 -7.49
C LEU A 103 9.42 -13.50 -8.31
N GLY A 104 8.25 -12.89 -8.48
CA GLY A 104 8.10 -11.64 -9.24
C GLY A 104 8.84 -10.48 -8.61
N PHE A 105 8.76 -10.33 -7.28
CA PHE A 105 9.46 -9.26 -6.56
C PHE A 105 10.98 -9.36 -6.61
N PRO A 106 11.60 -10.51 -6.26
CA PRO A 106 13.03 -10.67 -6.48
C PRO A 106 13.43 -10.36 -7.92
N ALA A 107 12.68 -10.85 -8.90
CA ALA A 107 12.97 -10.56 -10.30
C ALA A 107 12.92 -9.05 -10.62
N ILE A 108 11.94 -8.32 -10.10
CA ILE A 108 11.83 -6.87 -10.25
C ILE A 108 13.01 -6.15 -9.59
N SER A 109 13.33 -6.49 -8.33
CA SER A 109 14.44 -5.89 -7.60
C SER A 109 15.78 -6.17 -8.27
N PHE A 110 16.07 -7.43 -8.64
CA PHE A 110 17.31 -7.76 -9.34
C PHE A 110 17.39 -7.13 -10.73
N ALA A 111 16.31 -7.05 -11.49
CA ALA A 111 16.30 -6.33 -12.78
C ALA A 111 16.59 -4.84 -12.60
N GLY A 112 15.97 -4.18 -11.61
CA GLY A 112 16.27 -2.78 -11.29
C GLY A 112 17.71 -2.58 -10.82
N ALA A 113 18.24 -3.50 -10.01
CA ALA A 113 19.62 -3.47 -9.54
C ALA A 113 20.64 -3.72 -10.66
N LEU A 114 20.29 -4.51 -11.68
CA LEU A 114 21.11 -4.65 -12.89
C LEU A 114 21.19 -3.33 -13.66
N ILE A 115 20.07 -2.61 -13.81
CA ILE A 115 20.05 -1.28 -14.44
C ILE A 115 20.89 -0.28 -13.63
N LYS A 116 20.80 -0.34 -12.29
CA LYS A 116 21.56 0.50 -11.37
C LYS A 116 23.05 0.12 -11.26
N GLY A 117 23.42 -1.09 -11.67
CA GLY A 117 24.79 -1.61 -11.64
C GLY A 117 25.23 -2.21 -10.30
N ASN A 118 24.29 -2.62 -9.42
CA ASN A 118 24.58 -3.10 -8.06
C ASN A 118 23.93 -4.46 -7.72
N ALA A 119 23.52 -5.26 -8.71
CA ALA A 119 22.84 -6.53 -8.48
C ALA A 119 23.59 -7.52 -7.56
N LEU A 120 24.92 -7.45 -7.50
CA LEU A 120 25.74 -8.32 -6.65
C LEU A 120 25.85 -7.85 -5.19
N SER A 121 25.36 -6.65 -4.85
CA SER A 121 25.38 -6.10 -3.49
C SER A 121 24.08 -6.33 -2.72
N ALA A 122 23.32 -7.36 -3.07
CA ALA A 122 22.09 -7.67 -2.36
C ALA A 122 22.41 -8.05 -0.90
N PRO A 123 21.70 -7.50 0.11
CA PRO A 123 21.98 -7.79 1.51
C PRO A 123 21.88 -9.27 1.85
N MET A 124 21.04 -10.05 1.15
CA MET A 124 21.01 -11.51 1.31
C MET A 124 22.34 -12.23 1.00
N PHE A 125 23.26 -11.60 0.26
CA PHE A 125 24.59 -12.13 -0.05
C PHE A 125 25.68 -11.57 0.85
N THR A 126 25.50 -10.36 1.38
CA THR A 126 26.56 -9.62 2.06
C THR A 126 26.37 -9.52 3.57
N GLU A 127 25.13 -9.56 4.05
CA GLU A 127 24.79 -9.35 5.46
C GLU A 127 24.52 -10.65 6.20
N PRO A 128 24.95 -10.77 7.47
CA PRO A 128 24.60 -11.91 8.29
C PRO A 128 23.12 -11.89 8.67
N LEU A 129 22.56 -13.08 8.91
CA LEU A 129 21.15 -13.23 9.29
C LEU A 129 20.78 -12.44 10.57
N THR A 130 21.73 -12.25 11.48
CA THR A 130 21.55 -11.45 12.71
C THR A 130 21.27 -9.97 12.45
N ALA A 131 21.77 -9.41 11.33
CA ALA A 131 21.46 -8.05 10.91
C ALA A 131 20.16 -7.99 10.08
N LEU A 132 19.91 -9.01 9.24
CA LEU A 132 18.74 -9.06 8.36
C LEU A 132 17.43 -9.28 9.11
N LEU A 133 17.39 -10.17 10.12
CA LEU A 133 16.15 -10.50 10.82
C LEU A 133 15.47 -9.29 11.48
N PRO A 134 16.18 -8.42 12.24
CA PRO A 134 15.58 -7.19 12.77
C PRO A 134 15.10 -6.24 11.68
N ALA A 135 15.86 -6.07 10.60
CA ALA A 135 15.49 -5.20 9.49
C ALA A 135 14.22 -5.69 8.77
N ILE A 136 14.13 -6.99 8.53
CA ILE A 136 12.94 -7.65 7.97
C ILE A 136 11.74 -7.45 8.89
N GLY A 137 11.90 -7.71 10.19
CA GLY A 137 10.84 -7.55 11.19
C GLY A 137 10.34 -6.10 11.27
N PHE A 138 11.25 -5.13 11.21
CA PHE A 138 10.90 -3.71 11.16
C PHE A 138 10.16 -3.33 9.88
N MET A 139 10.65 -3.77 8.71
CA MET A 139 10.01 -3.47 7.42
C MET A 139 8.64 -4.12 7.28
N LEU A 140 8.40 -5.26 7.95
CA LEU A 140 7.09 -5.91 7.98
C LEU A 140 6.00 -5.06 8.63
N ILE A 141 6.38 -4.16 9.54
CA ILE A 141 5.43 -3.26 10.22
C ILE A 141 5.51 -1.82 9.71
N LEU A 142 6.45 -1.45 8.84
CA LEU A 142 6.57 -0.06 8.36
C LEU A 142 5.64 0.21 7.17
N GLY A 143 6.12 0.00 5.94
CA GLY A 143 5.34 0.25 4.72
C GLY A 143 4.02 -0.52 4.62
N PRO A 144 3.96 -1.81 5.01
CA PRO A 144 2.73 -2.58 4.97
C PRO A 144 1.56 -1.94 5.72
N MET A 145 1.80 -1.19 6.80
CA MET A 145 0.71 -0.56 7.56
C MET A 145 -0.09 0.43 6.73
N GLU A 146 0.50 1.05 5.72
CA GLU A 146 -0.21 1.95 4.80
C GLU A 146 -1.40 1.27 4.11
N GLU A 147 -1.29 -0.02 3.82
CA GLU A 147 -2.29 -0.79 3.06
C GLU A 147 -3.62 -0.94 3.80
N ILE A 148 -3.61 -0.80 5.13
CA ILE A 148 -4.82 -0.70 5.94
C ILE A 148 -5.67 0.49 5.46
N GLY A 149 -5.04 1.64 5.20
CA GLY A 149 -5.72 2.83 4.69
C GLY A 149 -5.98 2.76 3.19
N TRP A 150 -4.94 2.53 2.40
CA TRP A 150 -5.04 2.62 0.94
C TRP A 150 -5.94 1.55 0.34
N ARG A 151 -5.65 0.28 0.65
CA ARG A 151 -6.40 -0.87 0.10
C ARG A 151 -7.59 -1.19 0.98
N GLY A 152 -7.46 -1.12 2.30
CA GLY A 152 -8.57 -1.40 3.21
C GLY A 152 -9.71 -0.38 3.13
N PHE A 153 -9.42 0.91 2.98
CA PHE A 153 -10.43 1.98 3.09
C PHE A 153 -10.66 2.75 1.79
N ALA A 154 -9.62 3.37 1.22
CA ALA A 154 -9.78 4.28 0.08
C ALA A 154 -10.16 3.56 -1.22
N LEU A 155 -9.48 2.46 -1.55
CA LEU A 155 -9.72 1.70 -2.78
C LEU A 155 -11.18 1.21 -2.89
N PRO A 156 -11.79 0.55 -1.86
CA PRO A 156 -13.19 0.17 -1.91
C PRO A 156 -14.14 1.32 -2.19
N ILE A 157 -13.89 2.52 -1.61
CA ILE A 157 -14.73 3.70 -1.86
C ILE A 157 -14.62 4.14 -3.32
N LEU A 158 -13.41 4.21 -3.89
CA LEU A 158 -13.19 4.57 -5.29
C LEU A 158 -13.89 3.58 -6.24
N GLN A 159 -13.77 2.28 -5.96
CA GLN A 159 -14.36 1.21 -6.76
C GLN A 159 -15.91 1.19 -6.75
N ARG A 160 -16.57 1.90 -5.82
CA ARG A 160 -18.04 2.08 -5.84
C ARG A 160 -18.53 2.91 -7.02
N ARG A 161 -17.66 3.69 -7.66
CA ARG A 161 -18.01 4.54 -8.80
C ARG A 161 -17.18 4.24 -10.04
N LEU A 162 -15.97 3.70 -9.85
CA LEU A 162 -14.99 3.49 -10.90
C LEU A 162 -14.74 2.01 -11.14
N ALA A 163 -14.38 1.64 -12.38
CA ALA A 163 -13.78 0.33 -12.64
C ALA A 163 -12.42 0.23 -11.92
N PRO A 164 -11.98 -0.96 -11.50
CA PRO A 164 -10.74 -1.14 -10.75
C PRO A 164 -9.51 -0.48 -11.38
N PHE A 165 -9.37 -0.48 -12.71
CA PHE A 165 -8.29 0.23 -13.39
C PHE A 165 -8.24 1.72 -13.02
N TRP A 166 -9.37 2.42 -13.15
CA TRP A 166 -9.45 3.85 -12.85
C TRP A 166 -9.32 4.14 -11.35
N ALA A 167 -9.87 3.28 -10.50
CA ALA A 167 -9.73 3.39 -9.05
C ALA A 167 -8.26 3.23 -8.62
N GLY A 168 -7.57 2.22 -9.14
CA GLY A 168 -6.15 1.98 -8.88
C GLY A 168 -5.25 3.09 -9.43
N LEU A 169 -5.55 3.61 -10.62
CA LEU A 169 -4.83 4.75 -11.21
C LEU A 169 -4.94 6.00 -10.34
N ILE A 170 -6.15 6.40 -9.96
CA ILE A 170 -6.37 7.56 -9.08
C ILE A 170 -5.70 7.36 -7.73
N LEU A 171 -5.85 6.17 -7.14
CA LEU A 171 -5.20 5.87 -5.86
C LEU A 171 -3.68 5.91 -5.97
N GLY A 172 -3.11 5.47 -7.10
CA GLY A 172 -1.68 5.52 -7.36
C GLY A 172 -1.14 6.95 -7.47
N VAL A 173 -1.91 7.84 -8.11
CA VAL A 173 -1.60 9.28 -8.14
C VAL A 173 -1.65 9.87 -6.73
N ILE A 174 -2.71 9.60 -5.96
CA ILE A 174 -2.84 10.06 -4.58
C ILE A 174 -1.65 9.58 -3.74
N TRP A 175 -1.29 8.31 -3.87
CA TRP A 175 -0.19 7.70 -3.13
C TRP A 175 1.17 8.31 -3.50
N ALA A 176 1.41 8.57 -4.80
CA ALA A 176 2.63 9.24 -5.25
C ALA A 176 2.73 10.67 -4.73
N VAL A 177 1.64 11.43 -4.78
CA VAL A 177 1.58 12.81 -4.27
C VAL A 177 1.76 12.83 -2.75
N TRP A 178 1.18 11.88 -2.02
CA TRP A 178 1.35 11.78 -0.57
C TRP A 178 2.83 11.69 -0.15
N HIS A 179 3.68 11.04 -0.95
CA HIS A 179 5.12 10.94 -0.74
C HIS A 179 5.93 12.19 -1.09
N LEU A 180 5.33 13.19 -1.76
CA LEU A 180 6.07 14.31 -2.33
C LEU A 180 7.00 15.04 -1.31
N PRO A 181 6.59 15.31 -0.06
CA PRO A 181 7.48 16.00 0.87
C PRO A 181 8.74 15.19 1.23
N ALA A 182 8.72 13.86 1.15
CA ALA A 182 9.90 13.03 1.42
C ALA A 182 11.05 13.34 0.45
N PHE A 183 10.75 13.70 -0.80
CA PHE A 183 11.76 14.11 -1.79
C PHE A 183 12.52 15.38 -1.40
N MET A 184 12.05 16.13 -0.41
CA MET A 184 12.70 17.35 0.11
C MET A 184 13.48 17.10 1.41
N LEU A 185 13.48 15.87 1.95
CA LEU A 185 14.05 15.52 3.24
C LEU A 185 15.32 14.68 3.08
N SER A 186 16.49 15.26 3.37
CA SER A 186 17.83 14.65 3.18
C SER A 186 18.09 13.37 3.98
N GLY A 187 17.22 13.00 4.93
CA GLY A 187 17.26 11.74 5.68
C GLY A 187 16.42 10.60 5.08
N THR A 188 15.83 10.80 3.90
CA THR A 188 14.99 9.80 3.23
C THR A 188 15.65 9.32 1.92
N PRO A 189 15.42 8.06 1.50
CA PRO A 189 15.88 7.58 0.20
C PRO A 189 15.41 8.45 -0.97
N GLN A 190 14.20 9.01 -0.88
CA GLN A 190 13.52 9.80 -1.89
C GLN A 190 14.28 11.08 -2.26
N ALA A 191 15.02 11.68 -1.32
CA ALA A 191 15.80 12.89 -1.60
C ALA A 191 16.91 12.68 -2.65
N ALA A 192 17.32 11.44 -2.89
CA ALA A 192 18.29 11.08 -3.93
C ALA A 192 17.63 10.66 -5.26
N TRP A 193 16.29 10.65 -5.35
CA TRP A 193 15.55 10.12 -6.48
C TRP A 193 14.93 11.21 -7.35
N SER A 194 14.73 10.90 -8.63
CA SER A 194 13.83 11.69 -9.47
C SER A 194 12.38 11.34 -9.16
N PHE A 195 11.51 12.35 -9.06
CA PHE A 195 10.09 12.14 -8.74
C PHE A 195 9.34 11.41 -9.86
N LEU A 196 9.66 11.64 -11.15
CA LEU A 196 8.89 11.10 -12.26
C LEU A 196 8.92 9.55 -12.34
N PRO A 197 10.09 8.86 -12.28
CA PRO A 197 10.11 7.39 -12.23
C PRO A 197 9.33 6.84 -11.04
N PHE A 198 9.49 7.43 -9.85
CA PHE A 198 8.74 7.06 -8.66
C PHE A 198 7.23 7.23 -8.88
N PHE A 199 6.79 8.36 -9.41
CA PHE A 199 5.38 8.65 -9.68
C PHE A 199 4.74 7.60 -10.61
N LEU A 200 5.40 7.27 -11.72
CA LEU A 200 4.92 6.26 -12.66
C LEU A 200 4.93 4.86 -12.03
N GLY A 201 5.98 4.53 -11.27
CA GLY A 201 6.09 3.29 -10.52
C GLY A 201 5.00 3.14 -9.46
N SER A 202 4.68 4.18 -8.69
CA SER A 202 3.60 4.19 -7.71
C SER A 202 2.24 3.91 -8.35
N ILE A 203 1.96 4.48 -9.53
CA ILE A 203 0.74 4.19 -10.30
C ILE A 203 0.72 2.72 -10.71
N ALA A 204 1.82 2.21 -11.25
CA ALA A 204 1.93 0.81 -11.65
C ALA A 204 1.72 -0.15 -10.48
N CYS A 205 2.41 0.08 -9.36
CA CYS A 205 2.25 -0.68 -8.11
C CYS A 205 0.80 -0.63 -7.61
N SER A 206 0.15 0.54 -7.66
CA SER A 206 -1.26 0.69 -7.28
C SER A 206 -2.20 -0.14 -8.15
N LEU A 207 -1.97 -0.20 -9.47
CA LEU A 207 -2.74 -1.03 -10.39
C LEU A 207 -2.54 -2.52 -10.12
N ILE A 208 -1.30 -2.96 -9.87
CA ILE A 208 -0.99 -4.35 -9.52
C ILE A 208 -1.68 -4.74 -8.21
N LEU A 209 -1.52 -3.91 -7.16
CA LEU A 209 -2.18 -4.10 -5.88
C LEU A 209 -3.69 -4.12 -6.00
N THR A 210 -4.28 -3.30 -6.87
CA THR A 210 -5.72 -3.29 -7.11
C THR A 210 -6.19 -4.62 -7.73
N ALA A 211 -5.42 -5.18 -8.68
CA ALA A 211 -5.71 -6.48 -9.25
C ALA A 211 -5.62 -7.61 -8.20
N LEU A 212 -4.54 -7.65 -7.42
CA LEU A 212 -4.33 -8.62 -6.33
C LEU A 212 -5.44 -8.51 -5.26
N PHE A 213 -5.78 -7.29 -4.87
CA PHE A 213 -6.77 -7.02 -3.85
C PHE A 213 -8.16 -7.50 -4.27
N ASN A 214 -8.55 -7.29 -5.53
CA ASN A 214 -9.82 -7.79 -6.03
C ASN A 214 -9.85 -9.31 -6.19
N ASP A 215 -8.76 -9.92 -6.67
CA ASP A 215 -8.65 -11.39 -6.80
C ASP A 215 -8.70 -12.09 -5.44
N SER A 216 -8.07 -11.50 -4.43
CA SER A 216 -8.06 -11.97 -3.05
C SER A 216 -9.31 -11.63 -2.25
N ARG A 217 -10.37 -11.15 -2.93
CA ARG A 217 -11.66 -10.75 -2.32
C ARG A 217 -11.50 -9.70 -1.21
N GLY A 218 -10.52 -8.82 -1.36
CA GLY A 218 -10.27 -7.70 -0.48
C GLY A 218 -9.31 -8.01 0.66
N SER A 219 -8.34 -8.90 0.47
CA SER A 219 -7.35 -9.17 1.50
C SER A 219 -6.45 -7.96 1.78
N ILE A 220 -6.47 -7.48 3.03
CA ILE A 220 -5.49 -6.48 3.49
C ILE A 220 -4.14 -7.18 3.71
N LEU A 221 -4.14 -8.42 4.19
CA LEU A 221 -2.91 -9.21 4.39
C LEU A 221 -2.06 -9.33 3.13
N LEU A 222 -2.65 -9.71 2.00
CA LEU A 222 -1.89 -9.89 0.76
C LEU A 222 -1.42 -8.54 0.19
N ALA A 223 -2.17 -7.47 0.39
CA ALA A 223 -1.70 -6.12 0.07
C ALA A 223 -0.49 -5.73 0.94
N MET A 224 -0.56 -6.00 2.25
CA MET A 224 0.55 -5.79 3.19
C MET A 224 1.79 -6.61 2.81
N LEU A 225 1.63 -7.88 2.42
CA LEU A 225 2.74 -8.74 1.99
C LEU A 225 3.34 -8.27 0.66
N PHE A 226 2.53 -7.78 -0.26
CA PHE A 226 3.02 -7.16 -1.50
C PHE A 226 3.86 -5.92 -1.17
N HIS A 227 3.34 -5.01 -0.34
CA HIS A 227 4.08 -3.79 0.05
C HIS A 227 5.35 -4.16 0.83
N PHE A 228 5.29 -5.16 1.72
CA PHE A 228 6.47 -5.70 2.38
C PHE A 228 7.53 -6.15 1.35
N GLN A 229 7.14 -6.88 0.30
CA GLN A 229 8.09 -7.31 -0.74
C GLN A 229 8.70 -6.14 -1.51
N MET A 230 7.99 -5.03 -1.69
CA MET A 230 8.55 -3.80 -2.28
C MET A 230 9.68 -3.20 -1.43
N ASN A 231 9.58 -3.33 -0.10
CA ASN A 231 10.48 -2.71 0.86
C ASN A 231 11.37 -3.75 1.58
N ASN A 232 11.39 -4.99 1.09
CA ASN A 232 12.05 -6.09 1.79
C ASN A 232 13.58 -5.92 1.71
N PRO A 233 14.27 -5.82 2.85
CA PRO A 233 15.71 -5.52 2.86
C PRO A 233 16.56 -6.71 2.40
N LEU A 234 15.98 -7.87 2.10
CA LEU A 234 16.72 -9.01 1.53
C LEU A 234 17.21 -8.74 0.12
N TRP A 235 16.42 -7.99 -0.67
CA TRP A 235 16.68 -7.76 -2.09
C TRP A 235 17.66 -6.59 -2.28
N PRO A 236 18.39 -6.53 -3.42
CA PRO A 236 19.28 -5.41 -3.67
C PRO A 236 18.52 -4.09 -3.71
N ASP A 237 19.18 -3.00 -3.28
CA ASP A 237 18.64 -1.64 -3.42
C ASP A 237 18.60 -1.26 -4.91
N ALA A 238 17.45 -1.53 -5.52
CA ALA A 238 17.15 -1.30 -6.92
C ALA A 238 16.55 0.10 -7.18
N GLN A 239 16.23 0.84 -6.13
CA GLN A 239 15.42 2.05 -6.23
C GLN A 239 16.25 3.23 -6.79
N PRO A 240 15.63 4.12 -7.60
CA PRO A 240 14.27 4.05 -8.15
C PRO A 240 14.22 3.34 -9.53
N HIS A 241 15.25 2.57 -9.92
CA HIS A 241 15.33 1.95 -11.25
C HIS A 241 14.37 0.75 -11.40
N ASP A 242 14.06 0.08 -10.30
CA ASP A 242 12.98 -0.91 -10.22
C ASP A 242 11.61 -0.36 -10.65
N MET A 243 11.38 0.96 -10.52
CA MET A 243 10.12 1.59 -10.95
C MET A 243 9.82 1.39 -12.44
N TYR A 244 10.84 1.39 -13.30
CA TYR A 244 10.65 1.07 -14.72
C TYR A 244 10.17 -0.36 -14.93
N VAL A 245 10.70 -1.29 -14.13
CA VAL A 245 10.32 -2.71 -14.17
C VAL A 245 8.91 -2.90 -13.60
N TYR A 246 8.54 -2.18 -12.54
CA TYR A 246 7.17 -2.14 -12.04
C TYR A 246 6.18 -1.62 -13.08
N VAL A 247 6.54 -0.60 -13.88
CA VAL A 247 5.69 -0.12 -14.99
C VAL A 247 5.45 -1.21 -16.02
N LEU A 248 6.49 -1.96 -16.42
CA LEU A 248 6.36 -3.09 -17.35
C LEU A 248 5.51 -4.22 -16.77
N ALA A 249 5.78 -4.61 -15.52
CA ALA A 249 5.01 -5.62 -14.81
C ALA A 249 3.54 -5.19 -14.64
N GLY A 250 3.31 -3.92 -14.32
CA GLY A 250 1.98 -3.32 -14.20
C GLY A 250 1.21 -3.37 -15.51
N ALA A 251 1.83 -2.99 -16.63
CA ALA A 251 1.22 -3.08 -17.95
C ALA A 251 0.85 -4.54 -18.30
N LEU A 252 1.73 -5.50 -18.03
CA LEU A 252 1.47 -6.92 -18.25
C LEU A 252 0.30 -7.43 -17.39
N ILE A 253 0.31 -7.12 -16.08
CA ILE A 253 -0.75 -7.53 -15.15
C ILE A 253 -2.08 -6.90 -15.53
N VAL A 254 -2.09 -5.62 -15.94
CA VAL A 254 -3.28 -4.95 -16.45
C VAL A 254 -3.81 -5.66 -17.69
N TRP A 255 -2.94 -6.00 -18.63
CA TRP A 255 -3.34 -6.72 -19.84
C TRP A 255 -3.91 -8.11 -19.53
N LEU A 256 -3.24 -8.89 -18.67
CA LEU A 256 -3.70 -10.22 -18.24
C LEU A 256 -5.05 -10.16 -17.52
N ASN A 257 -5.28 -9.11 -16.73
CA ASN A 257 -6.49 -8.92 -15.91
C ASN A 257 -7.49 -7.92 -16.53
N ARG A 258 -7.37 -7.56 -17.81
CA ARG A 258 -8.18 -6.51 -18.44
C ARG A 258 -9.69 -6.71 -18.30
N ARG A 259 -10.17 -7.96 -18.32
CA ARG A 259 -11.60 -8.27 -18.16
C ARG A 259 -12.12 -7.90 -16.77
N SER A 260 -11.33 -8.13 -15.71
CA SER A 260 -11.70 -7.78 -14.34
C SER A 260 -11.39 -6.32 -14.01
N LEU A 261 -10.35 -5.73 -14.59
CA LEU A 261 -9.92 -4.37 -14.26
C LEU A 261 -10.76 -3.28 -14.94
N PHE A 262 -11.28 -3.55 -16.14
CA PHE A 262 -12.15 -2.62 -16.87
C PHE A 262 -13.65 -2.88 -16.67
N SER A 263 -14.00 -3.84 -15.79
CA SER A 263 -15.37 -4.11 -15.36
C SER A 263 -15.50 -3.92 -13.86
N ARG A 264 -16.68 -3.50 -13.40
CA ARG A 264 -16.97 -3.35 -11.97
C ARG A 264 -17.48 -4.63 -11.30
N GLU A 265 -17.69 -5.71 -12.06
CA GLU A 265 -18.29 -6.95 -11.56
C GLU A 265 -17.49 -7.63 -10.43
N ARG A 266 -16.15 -7.55 -10.49
CA ARG A 266 -15.25 -8.15 -9.49
C ARG A 266 -14.62 -7.13 -8.56
N ALA A 267 -15.10 -5.89 -8.59
CA ALA A 267 -14.59 -4.83 -7.75
C ALA A 267 -15.00 -5.03 -6.28
N VAL A 268 -14.03 -5.05 -5.38
CA VAL A 268 -14.30 -5.03 -3.93
C VAL A 268 -14.68 -3.62 -3.51
N THR A 269 -15.95 -3.41 -3.17
CA THR A 269 -16.50 -2.07 -2.83
C THR A 269 -16.85 -1.89 -1.36
N GLU A 270 -16.82 -2.98 -0.59
CA GLU A 270 -17.12 -2.98 0.85
C GLU A 270 -15.88 -2.69 1.67
N ILE A 271 -16.02 -1.81 2.66
CA ILE A 271 -14.97 -1.57 3.68
C ILE A 271 -15.14 -2.62 4.78
N LEU A 272 -16.39 -2.77 5.26
CA LEU A 272 -16.75 -3.71 6.30
C LEU A 272 -17.36 -4.96 5.64
N PRO A 273 -16.73 -6.13 5.72
CA PRO A 273 -17.34 -7.35 5.21
C PRO A 273 -18.70 -7.60 5.88
N GLY A 274 -19.70 -8.03 5.10
CA GLY A 274 -20.97 -8.50 5.66
C GLY A 274 -20.79 -9.67 6.64
N HIS A 275 -21.77 -9.89 7.52
CA HIS A 275 -21.81 -11.10 8.35
C HIS A 275 -21.96 -12.31 7.41
N ARG A 276 -20.85 -12.94 7.01
CA ARG A 276 -20.93 -14.31 6.55
C ARG A 276 -21.13 -15.16 7.79
N ALA A 277 -22.31 -15.76 7.89
CA ALA A 277 -22.53 -16.88 8.79
C ALA A 277 -21.35 -17.84 8.65
N ALA A 278 -20.69 -18.14 9.76
CA ALA A 278 -19.71 -19.20 9.82
C ALA A 278 -20.42 -20.49 9.38
N GLY A 279 -20.13 -20.96 8.17
CA GLY A 279 -20.69 -22.19 7.65
C GLY A 279 -21.11 -22.11 6.21
N VAL A 280 -20.13 -22.11 5.29
CA VAL A 280 -20.13 -23.00 4.12
C VAL A 280 -18.66 -23.28 3.80
N SER A 281 -18.20 -24.47 4.16
CA SER A 281 -16.95 -25.11 3.71
C SER A 281 -17.07 -25.45 2.21
N PRO A 282 -15.94 -25.68 1.51
CA PRO A 282 -15.78 -25.46 0.05
C PRO A 282 -16.73 -26.26 -0.84
#